data_AF-A0A257CBK1-F1
#
_entry.id   AF-A0A257CBK1-F1
#
_cell.length_a   1.000
_cell.length_b   1.000
_cell.length_c   1.000
_cell.angle_alpha   90.00
_cell.angle_beta   90.00
_cell.angle_gamma   90.00
#
_symmetry.space_group_name_H-M   'P 1'
#
loop_
_entity.id
_entity.type
_entity.pdbx_description
1 polymer ?
#
loop_
_entity_poly.entity_id
_entity_poly.type
_entity_poly.pdbx_seq_one_letter_code
_entity_poly.pdbx_strand_id
1 'polypeptide(L)'
;MSTAKRPERWAVDAGEADVAVLTIPAVLHHDRIFDLDVRMEVRVPELDGATSTSRASHGLSVELDGRREWSRDIASSNPGQTDSLDYHCRREVPAGEPLRVRVQTRAQGVRRRSLIIEALESIDA
;
A
#
# COMPACT_ATOMS: atom_id res chain seq x y z
N MET A 1 -32.52 21.04 -3.46
CA MET A 1 -32.03 19.77 -4.04
C MET A 1 -30.64 19.53 -3.48
N SER A 2 -30.46 18.53 -2.61
CA SER A 2 -29.14 18.14 -2.12
C SER A 2 -28.48 17.29 -3.22
N THR A 3 -27.39 17.78 -3.81
CA THR A 3 -26.49 16.94 -4.61
C THR A 3 -25.77 16.01 -3.65
N ALA A 4 -26.07 14.72 -3.69
CA ALA A 4 -25.33 13.72 -2.93
C ALA A 4 -23.83 13.83 -3.27
N LYS A 5 -22.98 14.04 -2.25
CA LYS A 5 -21.52 14.09 -2.42
C LYS A 5 -21.07 12.72 -2.93
N ARG A 6 -20.38 12.69 -4.07
CA ARG A 6 -19.73 11.47 -4.55
C ARG A 6 -18.47 11.23 -3.70
N PRO A 7 -18.21 9.98 -3.27
CA PRO A 7 -16.96 9.61 -2.61
C PRO A 7 -15.75 10.01 -3.42
N GLU A 8 -14.77 10.61 -2.75
CA GLU A 8 -13.46 10.84 -3.33
C GLU A 8 -12.68 9.51 -3.44
N ARG A 9 -11.96 9.33 -4.55
CA ARG A 9 -11.00 8.23 -4.72
C ARG A 9 -9.64 8.80 -5.08
N TRP A 10 -8.62 8.37 -4.35
CA TRP A 10 -7.23 8.75 -4.53
C TRP A 10 -6.40 7.49 -4.75
N ALA A 11 -5.40 7.55 -5.63
CA ALA A 11 -4.55 6.40 -5.89
C ALA A 11 -3.17 6.83 -6.40
N VAL A 12 -2.18 5.96 -6.15
CA VAL A 12 -0.88 5.99 -6.83
C VAL A 12 -0.50 4.57 -7.23
N ASP A 13 -0.02 4.41 -8.45
CA ASP A 13 0.65 3.21 -8.93
C ASP A 13 2.14 3.56 -9.13
N ALA A 14 3.00 2.94 -8.34
CA ALA A 14 4.43 3.16 -8.36
C ALA A 14 5.19 2.06 -9.14
N GLY A 15 4.47 1.11 -9.77
CA GLY A 15 5.07 0.02 -10.54
C GLY A 15 6.10 -0.78 -9.72
N GLU A 16 7.31 -0.92 -10.25
CA GLU A 16 8.39 -1.69 -9.60
C GLU A 16 9.19 -0.89 -8.55
N ALA A 17 8.77 0.33 -8.20
CA ALA A 17 9.49 1.18 -7.26
C ALA A 17 9.53 0.59 -5.83
N ASP A 18 10.54 0.98 -5.07
CA ASP A 18 10.69 0.57 -3.67
C ASP A 18 9.88 1.44 -2.70
N VAL A 19 9.45 2.62 -3.15
CA VAL A 19 8.69 3.60 -2.36
C VAL A 19 7.50 4.13 -3.17
N ALA A 20 6.35 4.27 -2.50
CA ALA A 20 5.19 4.99 -3.01
C ALA A 20 4.72 6.04 -1.99
N VAL A 21 4.21 7.17 -2.46
CA VAL A 21 3.64 8.22 -1.62
C VAL A 21 2.32 8.69 -2.23
N LEU A 22 1.26 8.66 -1.43
CA LEU A 22 -0.04 9.24 -1.73
C LEU A 22 -0.30 10.40 -0.77
N THR A 23 -0.69 11.55 -1.30
CA THR A 23 -1.10 12.71 -0.49
C THR A 23 -2.53 13.09 -0.85
N ILE A 24 -3.41 13.07 0.15
CA ILE A 24 -4.77 13.57 0.06
C ILE A 24 -4.78 14.97 0.67
N PRO A 25 -5.16 16.02 -0.07
CA PRO A 25 -5.16 17.39 0.43
C PRO A 25 -6.19 17.59 1.54
N ALA A 26 -5.94 18.57 2.41
CA ALA A 26 -6.87 18.98 3.45
C ALA A 26 -8.19 19.54 2.89
N VAL A 27 -9.28 19.34 3.62
CA VAL A 27 -10.58 19.99 3.38
C VAL A 27 -11.02 20.64 4.67
N LEU A 28 -11.44 21.91 4.61
CA LEU A 28 -11.65 22.74 5.82
C LEU A 28 -12.95 22.46 6.58
N HIS A 29 -13.92 21.81 5.97
CA HIS A 29 -15.32 21.90 6.42
C HIS A 29 -15.89 20.65 7.06
N HIS A 30 -15.22 19.51 6.96
CA HIS A 30 -15.68 18.25 7.55
C HIS A 30 -14.54 17.25 7.66
N ASP A 31 -14.65 16.40 8.67
CA ASP A 31 -13.82 15.21 8.80
C ASP A 31 -14.20 14.22 7.69
N ARG A 32 -13.21 13.44 7.25
CA ARG A 32 -13.39 12.41 6.23
C ARG A 32 -12.89 11.09 6.76
N ILE A 33 -13.48 10.01 6.30
CA ILE A 33 -13.00 8.66 6.58
C ILE A 33 -12.58 8.04 5.27
N PHE A 34 -11.39 7.43 5.23
CA PHE A 34 -10.89 6.72 4.08
C PHE A 34 -10.64 5.25 4.41
N ASP A 35 -11.06 4.37 3.52
CA ASP A 35 -10.59 3.00 3.44
C ASP A 35 -9.30 3.01 2.61
N LEU A 36 -8.19 2.64 3.24
CA LEU A 36 -6.86 2.61 2.64
C LEU A 36 -6.48 1.18 2.27
N ASP A 37 -6.09 0.98 1.03
CA ASP A 37 -5.57 -0.29 0.51
C ASP A 37 -4.16 -0.09 -0.02
N VAL A 38 -3.22 -0.93 0.44
CA VAL A 38 -1.85 -0.98 -0.06
C VAL A 38 -1.59 -2.40 -0.54
N ARG A 39 -1.15 -2.54 -1.79
CA ARG A 39 -0.79 -3.82 -2.39
C ARG A 39 0.60 -3.77 -2.97
N MET A 40 1.43 -4.72 -2.56
CA MET A 40 2.72 -5.01 -3.17
C MET A 40 2.67 -6.39 -3.82
N GLU A 41 3.12 -6.48 -5.07
CA GLU A 41 3.31 -7.77 -5.75
C GLU A 41 4.79 -7.96 -6.12
N VAL A 42 5.28 -9.18 -5.96
CA VAL A 42 6.63 -9.61 -6.37
C VAL A 42 6.57 -10.84 -7.25
N ARG A 43 7.53 -10.97 -8.16
CA ARG A 43 7.85 -12.20 -8.87
C ARG A 43 8.91 -12.97 -8.08
N VAL A 44 8.60 -14.20 -7.73
CA VAL A 44 9.54 -15.13 -7.13
C VAL A 44 10.28 -15.86 -8.26
N PRO A 45 11.63 -15.91 -8.24
CA PRO A 45 12.38 -16.66 -9.24
C PRO A 45 12.04 -18.15 -9.17
N GLU A 46 12.22 -18.86 -10.28
CA GLU A 46 12.17 -20.33 -10.29
C GLU A 46 13.35 -20.89 -9.48
N LEU A 47 13.18 -22.08 -8.91
CA LEU A 47 14.25 -22.76 -8.18
C LEU A 47 14.90 -23.80 -9.08
N ASP A 48 16.08 -23.48 -9.59
CA ASP A 48 16.94 -24.41 -10.30
C ASP A 48 17.55 -25.37 -9.25
N GLY A 49 17.37 -26.69 -9.43
CA GLY A 49 17.64 -27.76 -8.45
C GLY A 49 19.06 -27.88 -7.85
N ALA A 50 19.93 -26.90 -8.05
CA ALA A 50 21.27 -26.81 -7.46
C ALA A 50 21.48 -25.57 -6.56
N THR A 51 20.54 -24.64 -6.49
CA THR A 51 20.73 -23.38 -5.78
C THR A 51 19.73 -23.25 -4.64
N SER A 52 20.19 -23.58 -3.43
CA SER A 52 19.57 -23.04 -2.20
C SER A 52 19.76 -21.53 -2.24
N THR A 53 18.81 -20.83 -2.84
CA THR A 53 18.76 -19.38 -2.73
C THR A 53 18.52 -19.05 -1.26
N SER A 54 19.21 -18.03 -0.73
CA SER A 54 18.82 -17.41 0.53
C SER A 54 17.31 -17.23 0.51
N ARG A 55 16.57 -17.74 1.52
CA ARG A 55 15.10 -17.77 1.52
C ARG A 55 14.56 -16.43 1.01
N ALA A 56 14.07 -16.43 -0.23
CA ALA A 56 13.61 -15.21 -0.87
C ALA A 56 12.54 -14.58 0.03
N SER A 57 12.52 -13.27 0.16
CA SER A 57 11.59 -12.57 1.04
C SER A 57 11.13 -11.25 0.46
N HIS A 58 9.98 -10.81 0.93
CA HIS A 58 9.45 -9.50 0.63
C HIS A 58 8.80 -8.90 1.88
N GLY A 59 8.83 -7.58 1.95
CA GLY A 59 8.28 -6.86 3.08
C GLY A 59 7.67 -5.54 2.68
N LEU A 60 6.79 -5.03 3.53
CA LEU A 60 6.00 -3.83 3.33
C LEU A 60 5.94 -3.08 4.66
N SER A 61 6.15 -1.77 4.63
CA SER A 61 6.01 -0.86 5.77
C SER A 61 5.15 0.33 5.35
N VAL A 62 4.17 0.67 6.17
CA VAL A 62 3.21 1.74 5.91
C VAL A 62 3.34 2.80 7.01
N GLU A 63 3.54 4.04 6.57
CA GLU A 63 3.55 5.23 7.41
C GLU A 63 2.36 6.12 7.05
N LEU A 64 1.63 6.57 8.07
CA LEU A 64 0.62 7.60 7.97
C LEU A 64 1.12 8.85 8.68
N ASP A 65 1.17 9.98 7.97
CA ASP A 65 1.62 11.28 8.49
C ASP A 65 2.99 11.23 9.17
N GLY A 66 3.89 10.39 8.64
CA GLY A 66 5.26 10.20 9.15
C GLY A 66 5.38 9.23 10.33
N ARG A 67 4.27 8.67 10.82
CA ARG A 67 4.29 7.61 11.84
C ARG A 67 4.12 6.25 11.20
N ARG A 68 5.02 5.31 11.51
CA ARG A 68 4.88 3.91 11.07
C ARG A 68 3.70 3.26 11.79
N GLU A 69 2.65 2.96 11.04
CA GLU A 69 1.45 2.27 11.54
C GLU A 69 1.61 0.76 11.51
N TRP A 70 2.26 0.26 10.45
CA TRP A 70 2.35 -1.18 10.22
C TRP A 70 3.62 -1.54 9.46
N SER A 71 4.16 -2.72 9.73
CA SER A 71 5.28 -3.28 8.98
C SER A 71 5.28 -4.79 9.09
N ARG A 72 5.58 -5.47 7.98
CA ARG A 72 5.77 -6.92 7.94
C ARG A 72 6.82 -7.31 6.90
N ASP A 73 7.56 -8.38 7.18
CA ASP A 73 8.48 -9.04 6.27
C ASP A 73 8.16 -10.54 6.29
N ILE A 74 8.05 -11.18 5.14
CA ILE A 74 7.70 -12.60 5.01
C ILE A 74 8.55 -13.30 3.97
N ALA A 75 8.74 -14.61 4.17
CA ALA A 75 9.34 -15.48 3.17
C ALA A 75 8.41 -15.61 1.95
N SER A 76 9.00 -15.51 0.76
CA SER A 76 8.36 -15.83 -0.49
C SER A 76 8.29 -17.34 -0.70
N SER A 77 7.17 -17.81 -1.24
CA SER A 77 6.81 -19.24 -1.21
C SER A 77 6.37 -19.82 -2.54
N ASN A 78 6.18 -19.02 -3.59
CA ASN A 78 5.68 -19.49 -4.88
C ASN A 78 6.72 -19.37 -6.03
N PRO A 79 7.75 -20.24 -6.11
CA PRO A 79 8.76 -20.24 -7.16
C PRO A 79 8.18 -20.17 -8.58
N GLY A 80 8.79 -19.33 -9.42
CA GLY A 80 8.34 -19.12 -10.80
C GLY A 80 7.02 -18.35 -10.93
N GLN A 81 6.35 -18.04 -9.82
CA GLN A 81 5.05 -17.35 -9.76
C GLN A 81 5.17 -16.02 -8.97
N THR A 82 4.03 -15.45 -8.60
CA THR A 82 3.96 -14.19 -7.86
C THR A 82 3.53 -14.40 -6.41
N ASP A 83 4.07 -13.57 -5.52
CA ASP A 83 3.56 -13.38 -4.16
C ASP A 83 3.05 -11.95 -4.00
N SER A 84 2.15 -11.73 -3.04
CA SER A 84 1.72 -10.39 -2.63
C SER A 84 1.77 -10.22 -1.11
N LEU A 85 1.91 -8.95 -0.71
CA LEU A 85 1.74 -8.53 0.67
C LEU A 85 0.88 -7.27 0.68
N ASP A 86 -0.26 -7.39 1.35
CA ASP A 86 -1.31 -6.38 1.34
C ASP A 86 -1.52 -5.81 2.75
N TYR A 87 -1.92 -4.54 2.83
CA TYR A 87 -2.32 -3.87 4.06
C TYR A 87 -3.60 -3.08 3.81
N HIS A 88 -4.54 -3.21 4.74
CA HIS A 88 -5.81 -2.48 4.72
C HIS A 88 -6.05 -1.82 6.07
N CYS A 89 -6.50 -0.56 6.06
CA CYS A 89 -6.99 0.08 7.28
C CYS A 89 -8.01 1.18 6.97
N ARG A 90 -8.87 1.46 7.96
CA ARG A 90 -9.73 2.63 7.95
C ARG A 90 -9.03 3.79 8.66
N ARG A 91 -9.06 4.99 8.05
CA ARG A 91 -8.40 6.19 8.58
C ARG A 91 -9.33 7.39 8.57
N GLU A 92 -9.57 7.94 9.76
CA GLU A 92 -10.19 9.25 9.92
C GLU A 92 -9.16 10.36 9.65
N VAL A 93 -9.60 11.38 8.91
CA VAL A 93 -8.83 12.56 8.50
C VAL A 93 -9.60 13.79 8.97
N PRO A 94 -9.15 14.47 10.03
CA PRO A 94 -9.81 15.65 10.55
C PRO A 94 -9.90 16.79 9.53
N ALA A 95 -10.91 17.64 9.68
CA ALA A 95 -11.06 18.86 8.91
C ALA A 95 -9.80 19.74 9.06
N GLY A 96 -9.32 20.27 7.94
CA GLY A 96 -8.12 21.10 7.86
C GLY A 96 -6.80 20.33 7.81
N GLU A 97 -6.81 19.01 8.01
CA GLU A 97 -5.60 18.18 7.97
C GLU A 97 -5.48 17.43 6.63
N PRO A 98 -4.26 17.35 6.04
CA PRO A 98 -3.99 16.45 4.94
C PRO A 98 -3.80 15.01 5.47
N LEU A 99 -3.87 14.02 4.57
CA LEU A 99 -3.39 12.67 4.84
C LEU A 99 -2.20 12.37 3.93
N ARG A 100 -1.08 11.95 4.50
CA ARG A 100 0.06 11.43 3.75
C ARG A 100 0.30 9.96 4.06
N VAL A 101 0.10 9.12 3.05
CA VAL A 101 0.45 7.70 3.09
C VAL A 101 1.81 7.53 2.42
N ARG A 102 2.77 6.95 3.14
CA ARG A 102 4.07 6.54 2.58
C ARG A 102 4.24 5.05 2.77
N VAL A 103 4.61 4.38 1.69
CA VAL A 103 4.84 2.95 1.68
C VAL A 103 6.27 2.67 1.25
N GLN A 104 6.93 1.77 1.97
CA GLN A 104 8.27 1.29 1.65
C GLN A 104 8.25 -0.23 1.55
N THR A 105 8.95 -0.76 0.56
CA THR A 105 8.99 -2.19 0.28
C THR A 105 10.40 -2.76 0.43
N ARG A 106 10.50 -4.01 0.85
CA ARG A 106 11.73 -4.81 0.83
C ARG A 106 11.54 -5.96 -0.15
N ALA A 107 12.57 -6.27 -0.91
CA ALA A 107 12.59 -7.39 -1.84
C ALA A 107 14.00 -7.99 -1.83
N GLN A 108 14.12 -9.22 -1.33
CA GLN A 108 15.36 -9.97 -1.29
C GLN A 108 15.18 -11.28 -2.04
N GLY A 109 15.96 -11.48 -3.11
CA GLY A 109 15.83 -12.67 -3.94
C GLY A 109 14.50 -12.77 -4.71
N VAL A 110 13.71 -11.69 -4.75
CA VAL A 110 12.49 -11.54 -5.56
C VAL A 110 12.56 -10.24 -6.36
N ARG A 111 11.75 -10.14 -7.42
CA ARG A 111 11.64 -8.92 -8.23
C ARG A 111 10.30 -8.23 -7.96
N ARG A 112 10.30 -6.93 -7.66
CA ARG A 112 9.06 -6.14 -7.54
C ARG A 112 8.31 -6.13 -8.87
N ARG A 113 6.98 -6.18 -8.81
CA ARG A 113 6.10 -6.16 -9.99
C ARG A 113 5.15 -4.97 -9.96
N SER A 114 4.52 -4.73 -8.82
CA SER A 114 3.65 -3.58 -8.62
C SER A 114 3.66 -3.12 -7.16
N LEU A 115 3.39 -1.83 -6.99
CA LEU A 115 3.16 -1.20 -5.70
C LEU A 115 2.07 -0.15 -5.87
N ILE A 116 0.91 -0.40 -5.26
CA ILE A 116 -0.28 0.44 -5.40
C ILE A 116 -0.74 0.88 -4.01
N ILE A 117 -1.12 2.14 -3.90
CA ILE A 117 -1.87 2.69 -2.76
C ILE A 117 -3.19 3.23 -3.30
N GLU A 118 -4.30 2.84 -2.69
CA GLU A 118 -5.62 3.40 -2.94
C GLU A 118 -6.21 3.92 -1.64
N ALA A 119 -7.01 4.99 -1.75
CA ALA A 119 -7.80 5.54 -0.67
C ALA A 119 -9.19 5.88 -1.21
N LEU A 120 -10.22 5.26 -0.66
CA LEU A 120 -11.62 5.52 -1.01
C LEU A 120 -12.30 6.19 0.18
N GLU A 121 -12.88 7.37 -0.03
CA GLU A 121 -13.66 8.04 1.00
C GLU A 121 -14.90 7.20 1.33
N SER A 122 -15.07 6.83 2.59
CA SER A 122 -16.30 6.19 3.05
C SER A 122 -17.41 7.25 3.08
N ILE A 123 -18.52 6.95 2.43
CA ILE A 123 -19.81 7.62 2.63
C ILE A 123 -20.61 6.78 3.60
N ASP A 124 -20.28 6.86 4.89
CA ASP A 124 -21.24 6.38 5.89
C ASP A 124 -22.51 7.23 5.72
N ALA A 125 -23.62 6.54 5.43
CA ALA A 125 -24.92 7.12 5.05
C ALA A 125 -25.68 7.76 6.22
#